data_AF-A0AA43JGX0-F1
#
_entry.id   AF-A0AA43JGX0-F1
#
_cell.length_a   1.000
_cell.length_b   1.000
_cell.length_c   1.000
_cell.angle_alpha   90.00
_cell.angle_beta   90.00
_cell.angle_gamma   90.00
#
_symmetry.space_group_name_H-M   'P 1'
#
loop_
_entity.id
_entity.type
_entity.pdbx_description
1 polymer ?
#
loop_
_entity_poly.entity_id
_entity_poly.type
_entity_poly.pdbx_seq_one_letter_code
_entity_poly.pdbx_strand_id
1 'polypeptide(L)'
;NTDLMQRAEEHATTLEEIAASVERLAELVRLNTQRAREASALVDTASRQAEDGRKVVHGSVDVMQRIARSSDRISEIIGVIDGIAFQTNILALNAAVEAARAGEHGRGFAVAASEVRSLAQRTAAAAKDVKALIADSVADAQAGSREAARIGELIGDIAQSFGKFTERVAEMANASADQGTGIDEINTALRQMNEGAQSQAAFVERARGASDAMAAQARGLLDAVMRFRVDAAPGAPLPQPGLSGPT
;
A
#
# COMPACT_ATOMS: atom_id res chain seq x y z
N ASN A 1 -21.29 9.40 -53.53
CA ASN A 1 -19.80 9.40 -53.61
C ASN A 1 -19.18 10.47 -52.73
N THR A 2 -19.52 11.76 -52.86
CA THR A 2 -18.98 12.82 -51.97
C THR A 2 -19.27 12.57 -50.49
N ASP A 3 -20.49 12.15 -50.13
CA ASP A 3 -20.86 11.77 -48.75
C ASP A 3 -20.07 10.56 -48.23
N LEU A 4 -19.73 9.59 -49.09
CA LEU A 4 -18.94 8.42 -48.69
C LEU A 4 -17.46 8.75 -48.49
N MET A 5 -16.90 9.66 -49.30
CA MET A 5 -15.53 10.16 -49.11
C MET A 5 -15.43 10.98 -47.81
N GLN A 6 -16.40 11.88 -47.57
CA GLN A 6 -16.44 12.67 -46.34
C GLN A 6 -16.52 11.77 -45.10
N ARG A 7 -17.40 10.75 -45.11
CA ARG A 7 -17.45 9.76 -44.03
C ARG A 7 -16.13 9.01 -43.86
N ALA A 8 -15.47 8.58 -44.94
CA ALA A 8 -14.19 7.88 -44.85
C ALA A 8 -13.10 8.74 -44.21
N GLU A 9 -13.04 10.04 -44.53
CA GLU A 9 -12.11 11.01 -43.90
C GLU A 9 -12.44 11.26 -42.42
N GLU A 10 -13.73 11.40 -42.07
CA GLU A 10 -14.19 11.55 -40.68
C GLU A 10 -13.84 10.30 -39.84
N HIS A 11 -14.02 9.11 -40.41
CA HIS A 11 -13.65 7.83 -39.79
C HIS A 11 -12.13 7.72 -39.58
N ALA A 12 -11.32 8.13 -40.55
CA ALA A 12 -9.86 8.12 -40.41
C ALA A 12 -9.38 9.08 -39.30
N THR A 13 -9.93 10.29 -39.25
CA THR A 13 -9.61 11.28 -38.20
C THR A 13 -9.98 10.74 -36.80
N THR A 14 -11.15 10.10 -36.68
CA THR A 14 -11.57 9.48 -35.42
C THR A 14 -10.63 8.34 -35.01
N LEU A 15 -10.14 7.54 -35.95
CA LEU A 15 -9.18 6.47 -35.67
C LEU A 15 -7.84 7.00 -35.18
N GLU A 16 -7.36 8.13 -35.71
CA GLU A 16 -6.15 8.79 -35.23
C GLU A 16 -6.28 9.26 -33.77
N GLU A 17 -7.42 9.86 -33.40
CA GLU A 17 -7.70 10.28 -32.03
C GLU A 17 -7.78 9.10 -31.04
N ILE A 18 -8.38 7.99 -31.48
CA ILE A 18 -8.44 6.76 -30.69
C ILE A 18 -7.04 6.17 -30.54
N ALA A 19 -6.24 6.08 -31.61
CA ALA A 19 -4.88 5.59 -31.56
C ALA A 19 -4.01 6.40 -30.58
N ALA A 20 -4.06 7.73 -30.65
CA ALA A 20 -3.36 8.61 -29.71
C ALA A 20 -3.81 8.41 -28.25
N SER A 21 -5.09 8.07 -28.03
CA SER A 21 -5.60 7.75 -26.70
C SER A 21 -5.14 6.38 -26.20
N VAL A 22 -5.05 5.40 -27.09
CA VAL A 22 -4.54 4.06 -26.77
C VAL A 22 -3.04 4.09 -26.47
N GLU A 23 -2.24 4.88 -27.19
CA GLU A 23 -0.82 5.10 -26.86
C GLU A 23 -0.64 5.71 -25.46
N ARG A 24 -1.48 6.69 -25.11
CA ARG A 24 -1.46 7.29 -23.77
C ARG A 24 -1.85 6.28 -22.69
N LEU A 25 -2.82 5.40 -22.96
CA LEU A 25 -3.19 4.32 -22.05
C LEU A 25 -2.05 3.30 -21.90
N ALA A 26 -1.34 2.97 -22.99
CA ALA A 26 -0.18 2.08 -22.95
C ALA A 26 0.90 2.62 -22.01
N GLU A 27 1.19 3.92 -22.09
CA GLU A 27 2.17 4.56 -21.20
C GLU A 27 1.71 4.55 -19.74
N LEU A 28 0.43 4.80 -19.47
CA LEU A 28 -0.12 4.72 -18.11
C LEU A 28 -0.03 3.30 -17.53
N VAL A 29 -0.29 2.28 -18.34
CA VAL A 29 -0.15 0.87 -17.93
C VAL A 29 1.31 0.52 -17.64
N ARG A 30 2.24 0.97 -18.47
CA ARG A 30 3.68 0.80 -18.24
C ARG A 30 4.12 1.46 -16.93
N LEU A 31 3.66 2.69 -16.68
CA LEU A 31 3.95 3.42 -15.46
C LEU A 31 3.34 2.75 -14.22
N ASN A 32 2.10 2.24 -14.31
CA ASN A 32 1.47 1.49 -13.22
C ASN A 32 2.25 0.21 -12.89
N THR A 33 2.72 -0.52 -13.91
CA THR A 33 3.56 -1.72 -13.72
C THR A 33 4.86 -1.37 -12.99
N GLN A 34 5.51 -0.26 -13.37
CA GLN A 34 6.71 0.21 -12.69
C GLN A 34 6.42 0.59 -11.22
N ARG A 35 5.37 1.37 -10.99
CA ARG A 35 4.95 1.78 -9.63
C ARG A 35 4.60 0.60 -8.74
N ALA A 36 3.96 -0.44 -9.28
CA ALA A 36 3.69 -1.67 -8.55
C ALA A 36 5.00 -2.35 -8.12
N ARG A 37 6.00 -2.46 -9.00
CA ARG A 37 7.32 -3.02 -8.65
C ARG A 37 8.03 -2.20 -7.56
N GLU A 38 8.01 -0.87 -7.68
CA GLU A 38 8.58 0.03 -6.67
C GLU A 38 7.87 -0.11 -5.31
N ALA A 39 6.54 -0.16 -5.31
CA ALA A 39 5.74 -0.39 -4.10
C ALA A 39 6.07 -1.73 -3.45
N SER A 40 6.23 -2.80 -4.25
CA SER A 40 6.63 -4.12 -3.74
C SER A 40 7.98 -4.09 -3.03
N ALA A 41 8.98 -3.38 -3.60
CA ALA A 41 10.30 -3.26 -2.99
C ALA A 41 10.27 -2.45 -1.68
N LEU A 42 9.44 -1.41 -1.63
CA LEU A 42 9.25 -0.60 -0.42
C LEU A 42 8.62 -1.42 0.71
N VAL A 43 7.62 -2.24 0.39
CA VAL A 43 6.93 -3.10 1.36
C VAL A 43 7.83 -4.21 1.88
N ASP A 44 8.68 -4.79 1.03
CA ASP A 44 9.69 -5.76 1.46
C ASP A 44 10.69 -5.13 2.45
N THR A 45 11.12 -3.90 2.18
CA THR A 45 11.99 -3.14 3.10
C THR A 45 11.27 -2.86 4.43
N ALA A 46 10.02 -2.41 4.39
CA ALA A 46 9.22 -2.15 5.58
C ALA A 46 8.95 -3.43 6.40
N SER A 47 8.76 -4.57 5.74
CA SER A 47 8.59 -5.88 6.38
C SER A 47 9.85 -6.31 7.12
N ARG A 48 11.02 -6.10 6.51
CA ARG A 48 12.31 -6.35 7.18
C ARG A 48 12.51 -5.43 8.40
N GLN A 49 12.15 -4.16 8.29
CA GLN A 49 12.21 -3.22 9.43
C GLN A 49 11.25 -3.62 10.56
N ALA A 50 10.05 -4.09 10.24
CA ALA A 50 9.11 -4.61 11.23
C ALA A 50 9.69 -5.84 11.96
N GLU A 51 10.31 -6.76 11.22
CA GLU A 51 10.94 -7.95 11.81
C GLU A 51 12.12 -7.58 12.73
N ASP A 52 12.96 -6.62 12.35
CA ASP A 52 14.03 -6.13 13.22
C ASP A 52 13.48 -5.37 14.44
N GLY A 53 12.41 -4.59 14.27
CA GLY A 53 11.68 -3.96 15.37
C GLY A 53 11.17 -4.99 16.38
N ARG A 54 10.63 -6.12 15.91
CA ARG A 54 10.18 -7.24 16.75
C ARG A 54 11.33 -7.81 17.60
N LYS A 55 12.52 -7.97 17.03
CA LYS A 55 13.72 -8.44 17.77
C LYS A 55 14.14 -7.44 18.85
N VAL A 56 14.12 -6.14 18.56
CA VAL A 56 14.47 -5.09 19.53
C VAL A 56 13.48 -5.07 20.70
N VAL A 57 12.19 -5.22 20.41
CA VAL A 57 11.15 -5.29 21.43
C VAL A 57 11.29 -6.54 22.30
N HIS A 58 11.58 -7.71 21.70
CA HIS A 58 11.87 -8.92 22.45
C HIS A 58 13.08 -8.73 23.38
N GLY A 59 14.15 -8.13 22.88
CA GLY A 59 15.32 -7.80 23.71
C GLY A 59 14.99 -6.84 24.86
N SER A 60 14.08 -5.89 24.65
CA SER A 60 13.60 -4.99 25.70
C SER A 60 12.83 -5.74 26.80
N VAL A 61 11.97 -6.69 26.42
CA VAL A 61 11.27 -7.58 27.38
C VAL A 61 12.29 -8.36 28.23
N ASP A 62 13.31 -8.95 27.60
CA ASP A 62 14.36 -9.70 28.31
C ASP A 62 15.12 -8.81 29.30
N VAL A 63 15.40 -7.56 28.93
CA VAL A 63 16.06 -6.58 29.81
C VAL A 63 15.17 -6.26 31.02
N MET A 64 13.87 -5.99 30.80
CA MET A 64 12.92 -5.71 31.88
C MET A 64 12.78 -6.88 32.85
N GLN A 65 12.78 -8.11 32.33
CA GLN A 65 12.77 -9.31 33.18
C GLN A 65 14.07 -9.47 33.99
N ARG A 66 15.23 -9.12 33.43
CA ARG A 66 16.50 -9.10 34.20
C ARG A 66 16.47 -8.03 35.29
N ILE A 67 15.92 -6.85 35.01
CA ILE A 67 15.76 -5.78 36.00
C ILE A 67 14.88 -6.28 37.15
N ALA A 68 13.71 -6.86 36.85
CA ALA A 68 12.81 -7.41 37.87
C ALA A 68 13.52 -8.45 38.77
N ARG A 69 14.20 -9.44 38.17
CA ARG A 69 14.97 -10.44 38.94
C ARG A 69 16.09 -9.83 39.79
N SER A 70 16.79 -8.82 39.26
CA SER A 70 17.84 -8.12 40.00
C SER A 70 17.26 -7.35 41.18
N SER A 71 16.13 -6.69 41.00
CA SER A 71 15.41 -5.96 42.04
C SER A 71 14.88 -6.90 43.14
N ASP A 72 14.34 -8.07 42.77
CA ASP A 72 13.93 -9.09 43.74
C ASP A 72 15.11 -9.53 44.63
N ARG A 73 16.27 -9.78 44.02
CA ARG A 73 17.49 -10.13 44.75
C ARG A 73 17.97 -9.00 45.68
N ILE A 74 17.84 -7.75 45.26
CA ILE A 74 18.13 -6.60 46.14
C ILE A 74 17.14 -6.57 47.31
N SER A 75 15.85 -6.82 47.07
CA SER A 75 14.81 -6.88 48.11
C SER A 75 15.12 -7.92 49.18
N GLU A 76 15.61 -9.10 48.79
CA GLU A 76 16.08 -10.13 49.72
C GLU A 76 17.24 -9.66 50.59
N ILE A 77 18.25 -9.01 49.98
CA ILE A 77 19.42 -8.46 50.71
C ILE A 77 18.98 -7.38 51.70
N ILE A 78 18.08 -6.49 51.31
CA ILE A 78 17.52 -5.47 52.18
C ILE A 78 16.73 -6.09 53.35
N GLY A 79 16.04 -7.21 53.11
CA GLY A 79 15.41 -8.00 54.17
C GLY A 79 16.40 -8.54 55.20
N VAL A 80 17.58 -9.00 54.75
CA VAL A 80 18.67 -9.41 55.66
C VAL A 80 19.19 -8.22 56.47
N ILE A 81 19.37 -7.05 55.84
CA ILE A 81 19.84 -5.83 56.52
C ILE A 81 18.86 -5.38 57.60
N ASP A 82 17.55 -5.40 57.31
CA ASP A 82 16.50 -5.10 58.31
C ASP A 82 16.56 -6.09 59.48
N GLY A 83 16.79 -7.38 59.20
CA GLY A 83 17.03 -8.41 60.21
C GLY A 83 18.26 -8.14 61.09
N ILE A 84 19.38 -7.70 60.50
CA ILE A 84 20.59 -7.32 61.23
C ILE A 84 20.33 -6.08 62.10
N ALA A 85 19.62 -5.07 61.57
CA ALA A 85 19.24 -3.88 62.32
C ALA A 85 18.36 -4.24 63.53
N PHE A 86 17.39 -5.14 63.35
CA PHE A 86 16.56 -5.64 64.43
C PHE A 86 17.39 -6.37 65.52
N GLN A 87 18.28 -7.29 65.12
CA GLN A 87 19.16 -7.98 66.06
C GLN A 87 20.07 -7.01 66.82
N THR A 88 20.64 -6.01 66.13
CA THR A 88 21.47 -4.97 66.75
C THR A 88 20.69 -4.14 67.76
N ASN A 89 19.44 -3.80 67.46
CA ASN A 89 18.55 -3.09 68.38
C ASN A 89 18.26 -3.91 69.66
N ILE A 90 18.08 -5.24 69.54
CA ILE A 90 17.90 -6.12 70.71
C ILE A 90 19.20 -6.23 71.53
N LEU A 91 20.35 -6.40 70.87
CA LEU A 91 21.67 -6.41 71.53
C LEU A 91 21.93 -5.11 72.31
N ALA A 92 21.63 -3.96 71.69
CA ALA A 92 21.78 -2.64 72.32
C ALA A 92 20.83 -2.47 73.52
N LEU A 93 19.60 -2.97 73.43
CA LEU A 93 18.66 -2.98 74.54
C LEU A 93 19.19 -3.82 75.72
N ASN A 94 19.69 -5.03 75.45
CA ASN A 94 20.28 -5.88 76.48
C ASN A 94 21.50 -5.23 77.14
N ALA A 95 22.37 -4.58 76.35
CA ALA A 95 23.51 -3.84 76.87
C ALA A 95 23.09 -2.65 77.75
N ALA A 96 22.04 -1.93 77.38
CA ALA A 96 21.50 -0.83 78.19
C ALA A 96 20.95 -1.34 79.54
N VAL A 97 20.30 -2.50 79.56
CA VAL A 97 19.82 -3.16 80.79
C VAL A 97 20.98 -3.56 81.70
N GLU A 98 22.03 -4.18 81.14
CA GLU A 98 23.19 -4.61 81.94
C GLU A 98 24.00 -3.40 82.45
N ALA A 99 24.09 -2.33 81.65
CA ALA A 99 24.70 -1.06 82.07
C ALA A 99 23.93 -0.42 83.24
N ALA A 100 22.59 -0.46 83.21
CA ALA A 100 21.77 0.00 84.34
C ALA A 100 21.99 -0.85 85.59
N ARG A 101 22.19 -2.17 85.43
CA ARG A 101 22.49 -3.11 86.52
C ARG A 101 23.84 -2.85 87.19
N ALA A 102 24.83 -2.39 86.43
CA ALA A 102 26.16 -2.02 86.93
C ALA A 102 26.21 -0.66 87.66
N GLY A 103 25.11 0.09 87.68
CA GLY A 103 25.02 1.38 88.38
C GLY A 103 25.97 2.45 87.83
N GLU A 104 26.68 3.14 88.72
CA GLU A 104 27.61 4.23 88.34
C GLU A 104 28.74 3.78 87.41
N HIS A 105 29.22 2.53 87.54
CA HIS A 105 30.26 1.97 86.68
C HIS A 105 29.78 1.70 85.25
N GLY A 106 28.47 1.60 85.02
CA GLY A 106 27.86 1.31 83.72
C GLY A 106 27.53 2.56 82.89
N ARG A 107 27.69 3.78 83.42
CA ARG A 107 27.24 5.03 82.75
C ARG A 107 27.77 5.20 81.33
N GLY A 108 29.07 4.96 81.10
CA GLY A 108 29.66 5.04 79.76
C GLY A 108 29.10 4.01 78.78
N PHE A 109 28.87 2.78 79.26
CA PHE A 109 28.26 1.71 78.48
C PHE A 109 26.80 2.01 78.14
N ALA A 110 26.03 2.63 79.05
CA ALA A 110 24.64 3.00 78.81
C ALA A 110 24.50 4.01 77.65
N VAL A 111 25.41 4.99 77.56
CA VAL A 111 25.43 5.97 76.46
C VAL A 111 25.74 5.28 75.13
N ALA A 112 26.77 4.43 75.09
CA ALA A 112 27.12 3.68 73.90
C ALA A 112 25.97 2.77 73.43
N ALA A 113 25.30 2.08 74.36
CA ALA A 113 24.15 1.24 74.07
C ALA A 113 22.98 2.04 73.47
N SER A 114 22.70 3.25 73.99
CA SER A 114 21.67 4.14 73.43
C SER A 114 22.00 4.59 72.01
N GLU A 115 23.26 4.91 71.73
CA GLU A 115 23.70 5.35 70.40
C GLU A 115 23.61 4.21 69.37
N VAL A 116 24.06 2.99 69.75
CA VAL A 116 23.92 1.80 68.90
C VAL A 116 22.45 1.49 68.62
N ARG A 117 21.57 1.66 69.62
CA ARG A 117 20.13 1.47 69.46
C ARG A 117 19.53 2.47 68.46
N SER A 118 19.90 3.75 68.59
CA SER A 118 19.47 4.81 67.67
C SER A 118 19.93 4.52 66.23
N LEU A 119 21.19 4.09 66.05
CA LEU A 119 21.73 3.72 64.74
C LEU A 119 20.99 2.51 64.14
N ALA A 120 20.68 1.50 64.95
CA ALA A 120 19.91 0.33 64.52
C ALA A 120 18.50 0.72 64.05
N GLN A 121 17.80 1.58 64.78
CA GLN A 121 16.48 2.07 64.39
C GLN A 121 16.52 2.88 63.09
N ARG A 122 17.53 3.75 62.92
CA ARG A 122 17.74 4.50 61.67
C ARG A 122 18.04 3.58 60.49
N THR A 123 18.80 2.51 60.71
CA THR A 123 19.11 1.50 59.68
C THR A 123 17.85 0.76 59.25
N ALA A 124 17.01 0.34 60.19
CA ALA A 124 15.73 -0.32 59.88
C ALA A 124 14.78 0.58 59.10
N ALA A 125 14.69 1.86 59.47
CA ALA A 125 13.88 2.84 58.72
C ALA A 125 14.39 3.00 57.27
N ALA A 126 15.70 3.19 57.08
CA ALA A 126 16.30 3.30 55.76
C ALA A 126 16.12 2.01 54.93
N ALA A 127 16.25 0.83 55.55
CA ALA A 127 16.00 -0.44 54.88
C ALA A 127 14.56 -0.54 54.37
N LYS A 128 13.58 -0.08 55.16
CA LYS A 128 12.17 -0.04 54.75
C LYS A 128 11.94 0.89 53.57
N ASP A 129 12.55 2.08 53.58
CA ASP A 129 12.43 3.04 52.47
C ASP A 129 13.04 2.49 51.18
N VAL A 130 14.23 1.87 51.25
CA VAL A 130 14.85 1.21 50.09
C VAL A 130 13.98 0.05 49.58
N LYS A 131 13.38 -0.73 50.48
CA LYS A 131 12.48 -1.82 50.11
C LYS A 131 11.26 -1.33 49.34
N ALA A 132 10.70 -0.18 49.71
CA ALA A 132 9.60 0.44 48.99
C ALA A 132 10.03 0.86 47.58
N LEU A 133 11.16 1.56 47.43
CA LEU A 133 11.68 1.97 46.11
C LEU A 133 11.98 0.77 45.19
N ILE A 134 12.47 -0.33 45.76
CA ILE A 134 12.71 -1.57 45.00
C ILE A 134 11.39 -2.22 44.56
N ALA A 135 10.36 -2.21 45.41
CA ALA A 135 9.04 -2.71 45.05
C ALA A 135 8.43 -1.90 43.89
N ASP A 136 8.55 -0.57 43.93
CA ASP A 136 8.12 0.31 42.84
C ASP A 136 8.90 0.01 41.56
N SER A 137 10.22 -0.17 41.65
CA SER A 137 11.07 -0.52 40.50
C SER A 137 10.67 -1.86 39.86
N VAL A 138 10.27 -2.86 40.65
CA VAL A 138 9.73 -4.14 40.14
C VAL A 138 8.41 -3.91 39.41
N ALA A 139 7.50 -3.12 39.99
CA ALA A 139 6.22 -2.81 39.38
C ALA A 139 6.39 -2.09 38.03
N ASP A 140 7.30 -1.12 37.96
CA ASP A 140 7.64 -0.39 36.74
C ASP A 140 8.26 -1.29 35.67
N ALA A 141 9.19 -2.18 36.06
CA ALA A 141 9.78 -3.14 35.12
C ALA A 141 8.74 -4.11 34.56
N GLN A 142 7.80 -4.58 35.39
CA GLN A 142 6.69 -5.43 34.93
C GLN A 142 5.73 -4.67 34.01
N ALA A 143 5.41 -3.41 34.32
CA ALA A 143 4.60 -2.56 33.45
C ALA A 143 5.28 -2.32 32.10
N GLY A 144 6.58 -1.98 32.10
CA GLY A 144 7.38 -1.82 30.89
C GLY A 144 7.46 -3.10 30.06
N SER A 145 7.57 -4.27 30.70
CA SER A 145 7.52 -5.56 30.00
C SER A 145 6.17 -5.82 29.33
N ARG A 146 5.05 -5.45 29.96
CA ARG A 146 3.71 -5.61 29.37
C ARG A 146 3.52 -4.67 28.18
N GLU A 147 3.98 -3.43 28.29
CA GLU A 147 3.88 -2.46 27.20
C GLU A 147 4.76 -2.88 26.01
N ALA A 148 6.00 -3.31 26.27
CA ALA A 148 6.86 -3.86 25.24
C ALA A 148 6.22 -5.07 24.54
N ALA A 149 5.62 -6.01 25.28
CA ALA A 149 4.91 -7.14 24.68
C ALA A 149 3.78 -6.69 23.73
N ARG A 150 2.97 -5.70 24.14
CA ARG A 150 1.92 -5.10 23.31
C ARG A 150 2.47 -4.44 22.05
N ILE A 151 3.60 -3.72 22.15
CA ILE A 151 4.29 -3.17 20.97
C ILE A 151 4.71 -4.30 20.02
N GLY A 152 5.17 -5.43 20.58
CA GLY A 152 5.53 -6.62 19.80
C GLY A 152 4.35 -7.20 19.00
N GLU A 153 3.16 -7.25 19.60
CA GLU A 153 1.92 -7.66 18.92
C GLU A 153 1.55 -6.68 17.79
N LEU A 154 1.58 -5.38 18.04
CA LEU A 154 1.29 -4.34 17.04
C LEU A 154 2.25 -4.41 15.83
N ILE A 155 3.53 -4.64 16.07
CA ILE A 155 4.51 -4.85 15.00
C ILE A 155 4.18 -6.11 14.19
N GLY A 156 3.71 -7.18 14.85
CA GLY A 156 3.21 -8.38 14.18
C GLY A 156 2.03 -8.11 13.26
N ASP A 157 1.04 -7.33 13.72
CA ASP A 157 -0.12 -6.94 12.92
C ASP A 157 0.27 -6.07 11.72
N ILE A 158 1.25 -5.16 11.90
CA ILE A 158 1.82 -4.36 10.82
C ILE A 158 2.49 -5.26 9.78
N ALA A 159 3.31 -6.23 10.21
CA ALA A 159 3.95 -7.17 9.30
C ALA A 159 2.93 -8.00 8.50
N GLN A 160 1.84 -8.45 9.15
CA GLN A 160 0.74 -9.13 8.44
C GLN A 160 0.06 -8.23 7.41
N SER A 161 -0.15 -6.96 7.76
CA SER A 161 -0.75 -5.96 6.85
C SER A 161 0.13 -5.71 5.63
N PHE A 162 1.46 -5.65 5.80
CA PHE A 162 2.40 -5.58 4.69
C PHE A 162 2.38 -6.83 3.82
N GLY A 163 2.24 -8.02 4.39
CA GLY A 163 2.06 -9.26 3.62
C GLY A 163 0.85 -9.19 2.67
N LYS A 164 -0.30 -8.72 3.18
CA LYS A 164 -1.51 -8.50 2.36
C LYS A 164 -1.30 -7.41 1.31
N PHE A 165 -0.56 -6.35 1.63
CA PHE A 165 -0.25 -5.29 0.68
C PHE A 165 0.61 -5.82 -0.49
N THR A 166 1.61 -6.66 -0.20
CA THR A 166 2.42 -7.33 -1.24
C THR A 166 1.57 -8.15 -2.19
N GLU A 167 0.60 -8.91 -1.66
CA GLU A 167 -0.35 -9.69 -2.47
C GLU A 167 -1.16 -8.77 -3.41
N ARG A 168 -1.70 -7.66 -2.89
CA ARG A 168 -2.44 -6.68 -3.71
C ARG A 168 -1.59 -6.01 -4.78
N VAL A 169 -0.33 -5.71 -4.47
CA VAL A 169 0.61 -5.16 -5.46
C VAL A 169 0.93 -6.17 -6.55
N ALA A 170 1.05 -7.45 -6.21
CA ALA A 170 1.22 -8.52 -7.19
C ALA A 170 -0.01 -8.67 -8.10
N GLU A 171 -1.22 -8.60 -7.53
CA GLU A 171 -2.48 -8.56 -8.30
C GLU A 171 -2.51 -7.36 -9.25
N MET A 172 -2.11 -6.17 -8.80
CA MET A 172 -2.03 -4.97 -9.64
C MET A 172 -1.02 -5.12 -10.79
N ALA A 173 0.13 -5.74 -10.53
CA ALA A 173 1.14 -5.99 -11.56
C ALA A 173 0.62 -6.96 -12.63
N ASN A 174 -0.07 -8.02 -12.22
CA ASN A 174 -0.71 -8.98 -13.14
C ASN A 174 -1.82 -8.31 -13.96
N ALA A 175 -2.73 -7.57 -13.30
CA ALA A 175 -3.79 -6.84 -13.99
C ALA A 175 -3.24 -5.80 -14.99
N SER A 176 -2.11 -5.14 -14.66
CA SER A 176 -1.44 -4.22 -15.58
C SER A 176 -0.81 -4.96 -16.77
N ALA A 177 -0.28 -6.16 -16.58
CA ALA A 177 0.22 -6.98 -17.67
C ALA A 177 -0.92 -7.39 -18.62
N ASP A 178 -2.05 -7.83 -18.09
CA ASP A 178 -3.24 -8.18 -18.87
C ASP A 178 -3.79 -6.97 -19.64
N GLN A 179 -3.83 -5.78 -19.02
CA GLN A 179 -4.17 -4.53 -19.69
C GLN A 179 -3.22 -4.22 -20.85
N GLY A 180 -1.92 -4.48 -20.69
CA GLY A 180 -0.93 -4.33 -21.76
C GLY A 180 -1.26 -5.21 -22.96
N THR A 181 -1.57 -6.50 -22.73
CA THR A 181 -2.01 -7.41 -23.80
C THR A 181 -3.30 -6.94 -24.48
N GLY A 182 -4.30 -6.49 -23.71
CA GLY A 182 -5.54 -5.94 -24.29
C GLY A 182 -5.31 -4.68 -25.13
N ILE A 183 -4.34 -3.84 -24.76
CA ILE A 183 -3.94 -2.67 -25.54
C ILE A 183 -3.27 -3.08 -26.87
N ASP A 184 -2.44 -4.12 -26.87
CA ASP A 184 -1.83 -4.65 -28.10
C ASP A 184 -2.88 -5.20 -29.07
N GLU A 185 -3.92 -5.85 -28.54
CA GLU A 185 -5.08 -6.30 -29.31
C GLU A 185 -5.85 -5.12 -29.92
N ILE A 186 -6.13 -4.08 -29.13
CA ILE A 186 -6.79 -2.85 -29.61
C ILE A 186 -5.96 -2.17 -30.71
N ASN A 187 -4.65 -2.04 -30.52
CA ASN A 187 -3.75 -1.47 -31.54
C ASN A 187 -3.80 -2.27 -32.84
N THR A 188 -3.90 -3.59 -32.75
CA THR A 188 -4.03 -4.46 -33.93
C THR A 188 -5.38 -4.26 -34.62
N ALA A 189 -6.48 -4.16 -33.87
CA ALA A 189 -7.80 -3.87 -34.42
C ALA A 189 -7.85 -2.48 -35.08
N LEU A 190 -7.23 -1.45 -34.49
CA LEU A 190 -7.15 -0.10 -35.07
C LEU A 190 -6.41 -0.09 -36.40
N ARG A 191 -5.29 -0.83 -36.51
CA ARG A 191 -4.57 -0.96 -37.79
C ARG A 191 -5.45 -1.58 -38.87
N GLN A 192 -6.18 -2.66 -38.55
CA GLN A 192 -7.12 -3.30 -39.47
C GLN A 192 -8.28 -2.37 -39.88
N MET A 193 -8.82 -1.58 -38.93
CA MET A 193 -9.85 -0.60 -39.22
C MET A 193 -9.34 0.52 -40.14
N ASN A 194 -8.12 1.00 -39.92
CA ASN A 194 -7.50 2.01 -40.77
C ASN A 194 -7.28 1.48 -42.20
N GLU A 195 -6.78 0.25 -42.35
CA GLU A 195 -6.66 -0.43 -43.65
C GLU A 195 -8.03 -0.56 -44.35
N GLY A 196 -9.07 -0.92 -43.58
CA GLY A 196 -10.45 -0.99 -44.07
C GLY A 196 -10.98 0.38 -44.55
N ALA A 197 -10.76 1.44 -43.79
CA ALA A 197 -11.15 2.80 -44.14
C ALA A 197 -10.44 3.29 -45.41
N GLN A 198 -9.14 3.02 -45.55
CA GLN A 198 -8.38 3.34 -46.77
C GLN A 198 -8.88 2.54 -47.98
N SER A 199 -9.17 1.25 -47.80
CA SER A 199 -9.76 0.41 -48.84
C SER A 199 -11.13 0.91 -49.28
N GLN A 200 -11.97 1.35 -48.32
CA GLN A 200 -13.27 1.97 -48.58
C GLN A 200 -13.12 3.26 -49.40
N ALA A 201 -12.19 4.15 -49.02
CA ALA A 201 -11.91 5.36 -49.78
C ALA A 201 -11.44 5.05 -51.21
N ALA A 202 -10.51 4.11 -51.37
CA ALA A 202 -10.02 3.66 -52.68
C ALA A 202 -11.11 2.99 -53.53
N PHE A 203 -12.07 2.29 -52.90
CA PHE A 203 -13.21 1.70 -53.57
C PHE A 203 -14.18 2.78 -54.09
N VAL A 204 -14.47 3.79 -53.27
CA VAL A 204 -15.34 4.92 -53.65
C VAL A 204 -14.73 5.72 -54.81
N GLU A 205 -13.42 5.95 -54.80
CA GLU A 205 -12.73 6.64 -55.89
C GLU A 205 -12.79 5.83 -57.20
N ARG A 206 -12.56 4.51 -57.14
CA ARG A 206 -12.72 3.63 -58.31
C ARG A 206 -14.17 3.60 -58.83
N ALA A 207 -15.15 3.54 -57.94
CA ALA A 207 -16.58 3.56 -58.29
C ALA A 207 -16.99 4.90 -58.94
N ARG A 208 -16.43 6.02 -58.47
CA ARG A 208 -16.59 7.33 -59.09
C ARG A 208 -16.02 7.32 -60.52
N GLY A 209 -14.77 6.89 -60.70
CA GLY A 209 -14.16 6.80 -62.04
C GLY A 209 -14.95 5.92 -63.01
N ALA A 210 -15.47 4.78 -62.53
CA ALA A 210 -16.34 3.91 -63.33
C ALA A 210 -17.67 4.59 -63.69
N SER A 211 -18.29 5.33 -62.77
CA SER A 211 -19.52 6.08 -63.01
C SER A 211 -19.30 7.20 -64.04
N ASP A 212 -18.18 7.92 -63.93
CA ASP A 212 -17.80 8.98 -64.88
C ASP A 212 -17.55 8.40 -66.29
N ALA A 213 -16.89 7.24 -66.39
CA ALA A 213 -16.69 6.53 -67.65
C ALA A 213 -18.04 6.06 -68.26
N MET A 214 -18.93 5.49 -67.45
CA MET A 214 -20.28 5.10 -67.90
C MET A 214 -21.09 6.31 -68.39
N ALA A 215 -21.03 7.44 -67.68
CA ALA A 215 -21.70 8.68 -68.07
C ALA A 215 -21.16 9.23 -69.40
N ALA A 216 -19.83 9.19 -69.61
CA ALA A 216 -19.21 9.58 -70.86
C ALA A 216 -19.65 8.66 -72.02
N GLN A 217 -19.71 7.35 -71.78
CA GLN A 217 -20.15 6.37 -72.78
C GLN A 217 -21.64 6.56 -73.16
N ALA A 218 -22.51 6.81 -72.18
CA ALA A 218 -23.92 7.13 -72.41
C ALA A 218 -24.11 8.43 -73.22
N ARG A 219 -23.33 9.48 -72.92
CA ARG A 219 -23.32 10.73 -73.71
C ARG A 219 -22.85 10.47 -75.14
N GLY A 220 -21.82 9.66 -75.34
CA GLY A 220 -21.33 9.26 -76.66
C GLY A 220 -22.39 8.50 -77.48
N LEU A 221 -23.14 7.58 -76.84
CA LEU A 221 -24.26 6.88 -77.47
C LEU A 221 -25.39 7.85 -77.85
N LEU A 222 -25.76 8.79 -76.97
CA LEU A 222 -26.78 9.79 -77.25
C LEU A 222 -26.39 10.68 -78.45
N ASP A 223 -25.13 11.13 -78.50
CA ASP A 223 -24.60 11.92 -79.61
C ASP A 223 -24.57 11.13 -80.93
N ALA A 224 -24.28 9.83 -80.87
CA ALA A 224 -24.37 8.93 -82.03
C ALA A 224 -25.81 8.77 -82.55
N VAL A 225 -26.80 8.64 -81.65
CA VAL A 225 -28.23 8.58 -82.02
C VAL A 225 -28.72 9.92 -82.60
N MET A 226 -28.28 11.05 -82.06
CA MET A 226 -28.64 12.38 -82.58
C MET A 226 -28.07 12.67 -83.97
N ARG A 227 -26.92 12.07 -84.33
CA ARG A 227 -26.37 12.13 -85.69
C ARG A 227 -27.12 11.24 -86.68
N PHE A 228 -27.90 10.27 -86.21
CA PHE A 228 -28.79 9.48 -87.05
C PHE A 228 -30.00 10.33 -87.46
N ARG A 229 -29.88 11.03 -88.59
CA ARG A 229 -31.03 11.61 -89.28
C ARG A 229 -31.89 10.47 -89.84
N VAL A 230 -33.06 10.27 -89.25
CA VAL A 230 -34.12 9.48 -89.87
C VAL A 230 -34.74 10.40 -90.93
N ASP A 231 -34.53 10.08 -92.21
CA ASP A 231 -35.34 10.69 -93.27
C ASP A 231 -36.80 10.40 -92.94
N ALA A 232 -37.54 11.46 -92.61
CA ALA A 232 -38.97 11.34 -92.36
C ALA A 232 -39.65 10.95 -93.68
N ALA A 233 -39.86 9.64 -93.87
CA ALA A 233 -40.88 9.17 -94.78
C ALA A 233 -42.24 9.70 -94.28
N PRO A 234 -42.99 10.46 -95.08
CA PRO A 234 -44.26 11.00 -94.66
C PRO A 234 -45.28 9.86 -94.50
N GLY A 235 -45.70 9.60 -93.27
CA GLY A 235 -46.91 8.81 -92.98
C GLY A 235 -46.70 7.55 -92.14
N ALA A 236 -46.53 7.71 -90.83
CA ALA A 236 -46.97 6.71 -89.86
C ALA A 236 -47.31 7.41 -88.52
N PRO A 237 -48.45 7.10 -87.86
CA PRO A 237 -48.88 7.83 -86.67
C PRO A 237 -48.02 7.49 -85.43
N LEU A 238 -47.79 8.49 -84.58
CA LEU A 238 -47.13 8.34 -83.27
C LEU A 238 -48.02 7.53 -82.29
N PRO A 239 -47.49 6.52 -81.57
CA PRO A 239 -48.18 5.93 -80.43
C PRO A 239 -48.02 6.85 -79.20
N GLN A 240 -49.14 7.14 -78.53
CA GLN A 240 -49.18 7.94 -77.30
C GLN A 240 -48.59 7.18 -76.09
N PRO A 241 -47.98 7.88 -75.11
CA PRO A 241 -47.43 7.26 -73.91
C PRO A 241 -48.56 6.89 -72.92
N GLY A 242 -48.75 5.59 -72.69
CA GLY A 242 -49.61 5.08 -71.63
C GLY A 242 -48.95 5.22 -70.25
N LEU A 243 -49.37 6.23 -69.49
CA LEU A 243 -49.13 6.30 -68.05
C LEU A 243 -50.22 5.47 -67.33
N SER A 244 -49.81 4.45 -66.58
CA SER A 244 -50.65 3.81 -65.57
C SER A 244 -49.75 3.24 -64.48
N GLY A 245 -49.67 3.94 -63.34
CA GLY A 245 -49.11 3.39 -62.10
C GLY A 245 -50.17 2.62 -61.31
N PRO A 246 -49.78 2.02 -60.17
CA PRO A 246 -50.69 1.92 -59.06
C PRO A 246 -50.08 2.45 -57.75
N THR A 247 -51.02 2.90 -56.92
CA THR A 247 -50.99 3.40 -55.53
C THR A 247 -50.37 2.44 -54.53
#